data_AF-A0AAE0BYY0-F1
#
_entry.id   AF-A0AAE0BYY0-F1
#
_cell.length_a   1.000
_cell.length_b   1.000
_cell.length_c   1.000
_cell.angle_alpha   90.00
_cell.angle_beta   90.00
_cell.angle_gamma   90.00
#
_symmetry.space_group_name_H-M   'P 1'
#
loop_
_entity.id
_entity.type
_entity.pdbx_description
1 polymer ?
#
loop_
_entity_poly.entity_id
_entity_poly.type
_entity_poly.pdbx_seq_one_letter_code
_entity_poly.pdbx_strand_id
1 'polypeptide(L)' 'MPSYGGIVAGGGVLAYTLLGVDWNEKTGECAFLILDPHYTGGEVLKTIQGQWCGWKQAEAIFVPGAFYNLLCPQRPQSL' A
#
# COMPACT_ATOMS: atom_id res chain seq x y z
N MET A 1 -2.29 -9.83 19.52
CA MET A 1 -1.65 -9.18 18.35
C MET A 1 -2.59 -8.10 17.86
N PRO A 2 -2.21 -6.81 17.84
CA PRO A 2 -3.13 -5.78 17.38
C PRO A 2 -3.29 -5.85 15.85
N SER A 3 -4.54 -5.68 15.41
CA SER A 3 -5.03 -5.84 14.05
C SER A 3 -4.50 -4.74 13.11
N TYR A 4 -3.61 -5.11 12.18
CA TYR A 4 -3.20 -4.26 11.07
C TYR A 4 -4.26 -4.33 9.97
N GLY A 5 -5.24 -3.42 10.00
CA GLY A 5 -6.02 -3.14 8.81
C GLY A 5 -5.12 -2.40 7.81
N GLY A 6 -5.09 -2.82 6.55
CA GLY A 6 -4.40 -2.07 5.50
C GLY A 6 -4.99 -0.68 5.33
N ILE A 7 -4.15 0.29 4.97
CA ILE A 7 -4.60 1.63 4.57
C ILE A 7 -4.98 1.57 3.09
N VAL A 8 -6.14 2.06 2.71
CA VAL A 8 -6.50 2.14 1.29
C VAL A 8 -6.08 3.51 0.76
N ALA A 9 -5.19 3.51 -0.23
CA ALA A 9 -4.74 4.70 -0.93
C ALA A 9 -5.40 4.76 -2.31
N GLY A 10 -6.21 5.79 -2.55
CA GLY A 10 -6.86 6.02 -3.84
C GLY A 10 -6.49 7.39 -4.40
N GLY A 11 -6.01 7.44 -5.65
CA GLY A 11 -5.67 8.69 -6.33
C GLY A 11 -5.67 8.51 -7.85
N GLY A 12 -6.27 9.47 -8.57
CA GLY A 12 -6.55 9.33 -10.00
C GLY A 12 -7.57 8.21 -10.29
N VAL A 13 -7.15 7.20 -11.07
CA VAL A 13 -7.96 6.02 -11.45
C VAL A 13 -7.49 4.71 -10.80
N LEU A 14 -6.49 4.76 -9.92
CA LEU A 14 -5.92 3.58 -9.27
C LEU A 14 -6.12 3.62 -7.75
N ALA A 15 -6.35 2.45 -7.17
CA ALA A 15 -6.38 2.25 -5.74
C ALA A 15 -5.47 1.08 -5.35
N TYR A 16 -4.73 1.25 -4.25
CA TYR A 16 -3.86 0.24 -3.66
C TYR A 16 -4.19 0.06 -2.19
N THR A 17 -3.90 -1.12 -1.64
CA THR A 17 -3.87 -1.31 -0.19
C THR A 17 -2.42 -1.21 0.29
N LEU A 18 -2.11 -0.23 1.11
CA LEU A 18 -0.81 -0.07 1.77
C LEU A 18 -0.80 -0.90 3.05
N LEU A 19 0.12 -1.85 3.13
CA LEU A 19 0.29 -2.76 4.25
C LEU A 19 1.42 -2.34 5.19
N GLY A 20 2.33 -1.49 4.72
CA GLY A 20 3.46 -0.99 5.49
C GLY A 20 4.19 0.14 4.78
N VAL A 21 5.06 0.82 5.52
CA VAL A 21 5.93 1.90 5.05
C VAL A 21 7.34 1.66 5.57
N ASP A 22 8.32 1.91 4.73
CA ASP A 22 9.74 1.98 5.07
C ASP A 22 10.20 3.40 4.74
N TRP A 23 10.71 4.11 5.74
CA TRP A 23 11.06 5.52 5.64
C TRP A 23 12.42 5.77 6.27
N ASN A 24 13.34 6.29 5.48
CA ASN A 24 14.64 6.72 5.96
C ASN A 24 14.61 8.21 6.30
N GLU A 25 14.56 8.53 7.60
CA GLU A 25 14.49 9.92 8.08
C GLU A 25 15.68 10.80 7.69
N LYS A 26 16.85 10.19 7.38
CA LYS A 26 18.06 10.94 7.03
C LYS A 26 18.13 11.27 5.54
N THR A 27 17.75 10.31 4.69
CA THR A 27 17.86 10.47 3.22
C THR A 27 16.55 10.94 2.59
N GLY A 28 15.42 10.72 3.27
CA GLY A 28 14.10 10.94 2.72
C GLY A 28 13.64 9.87 1.72
N GLU A 29 14.34 8.73 1.66
CA GLU A 29 13.91 7.60 0.83
C GLU A 29 12.69 6.92 1.45
N CYS A 30 11.70 6.60 0.61
CA CYS A 30 10.43 6.04 1.05
C CYS A 30 9.99 4.89 0.15
N ALA A 31 9.63 3.77 0.76
CA ALA A 31 8.97 2.66 0.10
C ALA A 31 7.71 2.25 0.84
N PHE A 32 6.75 1.71 0.10
CA PHE A 32 5.52 1.16 0.66
C PHE A 32 5.36 -0.29 0.26
N LEU A 33 4.92 -1.11 1.22
CA LEU A 33 4.48 -2.47 0.96
C LEU A 33 3.05 -2.39 0.45
N ILE A 34 2.83 -2.70 -0.82
CA ILE A 34 1.52 -2.63 -1.44
C ILE A 34 0.90 -4.02 -1.59
N LEU A 35 -0.43 -4.03 -1.63
CA LEU A 35 -1.25 -5.09 -2.21
C LEU A 35 -2.12 -4.45 -3.30
N ASP A 36 -1.91 -4.89 -4.53
CA ASP A 36 -2.54 -4.37 -5.74
C ASP A 36 -3.82 -5.16 -6.07
N PRO A 37 -5.01 -4.53 -6.00
CA PRO A 37 -6.29 -5.21 -6.24
C PRO A 37 -6.54 -5.52 -7.73
N HIS A 38 -5.67 -5.07 -8.65
CA HIS A 38 -5.86 -5.28 -10.09
C HIS A 38 -5.32 -6.64 -10.56
N TYR A 39 -4.74 -7.46 -9.67
CA TYR A 39 -4.37 -8.83 -10.03
C TYR A 39 -5.61 -9.66 -10.34
N THR A 40 -5.67 -10.20 -11.56
CA THR A 40 -6.79 -11.02 -12.05
C THR A 40 -6.41 -12.47 -12.33
N GLY A 41 -5.17 -12.86 -12.01
CA GLY A 41 -4.71 -14.24 -12.17
C GLY A 41 -5.20 -15.18 -11.06
N GLY A 42 -4.76 -16.44 -11.11
CA GLY A 42 -5.08 -17.43 -10.09
C GLY A 42 -4.26 -17.27 -8.80
N GLU A 43 -4.58 -18.07 -7.78
CA GLU A 43 -3.94 -18.05 -6.45
C GLU A 43 -2.52 -18.67 -6.45
N VAL A 44 -1.61 -18.09 -7.23
CA VAL A 44 -0.23 -18.55 -7.37
C VAL A 44 0.69 -17.57 -6.65
N LEU A 45 1.14 -17.96 -5.45
CA LEU A 45 1.94 -17.10 -4.57
C LEU A 45 3.17 -16.50 -5.27
N LYS A 46 3.88 -17.31 -6.08
CA LYS A 46 5.07 -16.87 -6.81
C LYS A 46 4.77 -15.76 -7.82
N THR A 47 3.57 -15.74 -8.39
CA THR A 47 3.12 -14.72 -9.33
C THR A 47 2.72 -13.44 -8.59
N ILE A 48 2.06 -13.59 -7.44
CA ILE A 48 1.59 -12.47 -6.62
C ILE A 48 2.76 -11.71 -5.96
N GLN A 49 3.72 -12.44 -5.40
CA GLN A 49 4.84 -11.83 -4.67
C GLN A 49 5.75 -10.99 -5.58
N GLY A 50 6.18 -9.83 -5.07
CA GLY A 50 7.09 -8.89 -5.73
C GLY A 50 6.41 -7.95 -6.71
N GLN A 51 5.43 -8.42 -7.49
CA GLN A 51 4.73 -7.58 -8.48
C GLN A 51 3.40 -7.03 -7.96
N TRP A 52 2.53 -7.87 -7.41
CA TRP A 52 1.18 -7.52 -6.93
C TRP A 52 1.11 -7.38 -5.41
N CYS A 53 2.00 -8.05 -4.68
CA CYS A 53 2.21 -7.85 -3.25
C CYS A 53 3.71 -7.72 -3.00
N GLY A 54 4.17 -6.51 -2.65
CA GLY A 54 5.60 -6.25 -2.49
C GLY A 54 5.94 -4.80 -2.25
N TRP A 55 7.21 -4.54 -1.94
CA TRP A 55 7.74 -3.20 -1.72
C TRP A 55 7.90 -2.46 -3.05
N LYS A 56 7.43 -1.22 -3.08
CA LYS A 56 7.59 -0.27 -4.19
C LYS A 56 8.08 1.06 -3.64
N GLN A 57 8.99 1.71 -4.36
CA GLN A 57 9.40 3.08 -4.06
C GLN A 57 8.21 4.03 -4.20
N ALA A 58 8.16 5.10 -3.40
CA ALA A 58 7.04 6.03 -3.37
C ALA A 58 6.72 6.62 -4.75
N GLU A 59 7.75 6.90 -5.56
CA GLU A 59 7.63 7.47 -6.90
C GLU A 59 6.97 6.49 -7.89
N ALA A 60 6.99 5.18 -7.60
CA ALA A 60 6.31 4.17 -8.40
C ALA A 60 4.80 4.07 -8.09
N ILE A 61 4.35 4.65 -6.97
CA ILE A 61 2.94 4.58 -6.51
C ILE A 61 2.26 5.95 -6.67
N PHE A 62 2.94 7.01 -6.25
CA PHE A 62 2.40 8.37 -6.18
C PHE A 62 2.86 9.19 -7.38
N VAL A 63 1.92 9.48 -8.26
CA VAL A 63 2.15 10.23 -9.49
C VAL A 63 2.18 11.73 -9.18
N PRO A 64 3.23 12.46 -9.59
CA PRO A 64 3.30 13.90 -9.42
C PRO A 64 2.09 14.62 -10.01
N GLY A 65 1.50 15.55 -9.25
CA GLY A 65 0.34 16.33 -9.67
C GLY A 65 -1.01 15.63 -9.48
N ALA A 66 -1.04 14.36 -9.05
CA ALA A 66 -2.27 13.69 -8.64
C ALA A 66 -2.56 13.90 -7.16
N PHE A 67 -3.85 13.94 -6.81
CA PHE A 67 -4.31 13.95 -5.43
C PHE A 67 -4.61 12.53 -4.96
N TYR A 68 -4.28 12.24 -3.70
CA TYR A 68 -4.48 10.94 -3.06
C TYR A 68 -5.25 11.10 -1.76
N ASN A 69 -6.29 10.28 -1.59
CA ASN A 69 -6.98 10.07 -0.32
C ASN A 69 -6.46 8.81 0.35
N LEU A 70 -6.22 8.89 1.65
CA LEU A 70 -5.87 7.73 2.48
C LEU A 70 -7.01 7.44 3.45
N LEU A 71 -7.62 6.26 3.31
CA LEU A 71 -8.55 5.74 4.30
C LEU A 71 -7.74 4.98 5.35
N CYS A 72 -7.80 5.45 6.61
CA CYS A 72 -7.07 4.87 7.74
C CYS A 72 -8.05 4.26 8.75
N PRO A 73 -8.40 2.97 8.62
CA PRO A 73 -9.35 2.31 9.52
C PRO A 73 -8.88 2.40 10.98
N GLN A 74 -9.79 2.82 11.87
CA GLN A 74 -9.52 2.89 13.30
C GLN A 74 -9.97 1.61 13.98
N ARG A 75 -9.12 1.04 14.84
CA ARG A 75 -9.50 -0.12 15.64
C ARG A 75 -10.53 0.31 16.70
N PRO A 76 -11.69 -0.35 16.81
CA PRO A 76 -12.61 -0.10 17.91
C PRO A 76 -11.91 -0.38 19.24
N GLN A 77 -12.08 0.51 20.21
CA GLN A 77 -11.68 0.24 21.60
C GLN A 77 -12.74 -0.66 22.22
N SER A 78 -12.35 -1.83 22.72
CA SER A 78 -13.24 -2.62 23.58
C SER A 78 -13.41 -1.89 24.90
N LEU A 79 -14.65 -1.60 25.27
CA LEU A 79 -15.02 -1.06 26.59
C LEU A 79 -14.65 -2.04 27.71
#